data_AF-K1WYM8-F1
#
_entry.id   AF-K1WYM8-F1
#
_cell.length_a   1.000
_cell.length_b   1.000
_cell.length_c   1.000
_cell.angle_alpha   90.00
_cell.angle_beta   90.00
_cell.angle_gamma   90.00
#
_symmetry.space_group_name_H-M   'P 1'
#
loop_
_entity.id
_entity.type
_entity.pdbx_description
1 polymer ?
#
loop_
_entity_poly.entity_id
_entity_poly.type
_entity_poly.pdbx_seq_one_letter_code
_entity_poly.pdbx_strand_id
1 'polypeptide(L)'
;MSNLPPTLLNLIPGLTYDQIRELYEVVLERIRFLHKAKQMAAMRHLNLYDQVYFEHHGIKYYGRVERMNQKTVSVVVENPHGYWRIAPEFITKILVSEEQNSNSVEVNEFLLPKVESDQLRTNALKHRKAKKQKRENKQRKKKRSR
;
A
#
# COMPACT_ATOMS: atom_id res chain seq x y z
N MET A 1 -0.39 -20.02 -25.45
CA MET A 1 -1.82 -19.68 -25.65
C MET A 1 -2.05 -18.29 -25.11
N SER A 2 -2.72 -17.40 -25.85
CA SER A 2 -3.00 -16.03 -25.42
C SER A 2 -4.05 -16.02 -24.31
N ASN A 3 -3.75 -15.36 -23.18
CA ASN A 3 -4.68 -15.17 -22.06
C ASN A 3 -5.73 -14.06 -22.32
N LEU A 4 -5.97 -13.72 -23.58
CA LEU A 4 -6.92 -12.69 -23.97
C LEU A 4 -8.30 -13.32 -24.17
N PRO A 5 -9.39 -12.68 -23.70
CA PRO A 5 -10.76 -13.13 -23.96
C PRO A 5 -11.00 -13.34 -25.46
N PRO A 6 -11.64 -14.44 -25.88
CA PRO A 6 -11.86 -14.74 -27.30
C PRO A 6 -12.69 -13.67 -28.00
N THR A 7 -13.61 -13.02 -27.28
CA THR A 7 -14.41 -11.89 -27.78
C THR A 7 -13.53 -10.74 -28.27
N LEU A 8 -12.46 -10.40 -27.56
CA LEU A 8 -11.55 -9.34 -27.97
C LEU A 8 -10.74 -9.75 -29.19
N LEU A 9 -10.28 -11.00 -29.25
CA LEU A 9 -9.52 -11.52 -30.39
C LEU A 9 -10.33 -11.48 -31.70
N ASN A 10 -11.63 -11.79 -31.61
CA ASN A 10 -12.52 -11.77 -32.78
C ASN A 10 -12.84 -10.35 -33.28
N LEU A 11 -12.65 -9.32 -32.45
CA LEU A 11 -12.88 -7.92 -32.83
C LEU A 11 -11.69 -7.30 -33.57
N ILE A 12 -10.48 -7.80 -33.35
CA ILE A 12 -9.25 -7.22 -33.93
C ILE A 12 -9.26 -7.18 -35.47
N PRO A 13 -9.66 -8.24 -36.20
CA PRO A 13 -9.63 -8.23 -37.66
C PRO A 13 -10.54 -7.19 -38.32
N GLY A 14 -11.57 -6.70 -37.61
CA GLY A 14 -12.51 -5.71 -38.13
C GLY A 14 -12.05 -4.26 -37.94
N LEU A 15 -10.92 -4.02 -37.27
CA LEU A 15 -10.43 -2.67 -36.99
C LEU A 15 -9.57 -2.12 -38.13
N THR A 16 -9.74 -0.84 -38.42
CA THR A 16 -8.84 -0.10 -39.32
C THR A 16 -7.51 0.20 -38.64
N TYR A 17 -6.50 0.62 -39.41
CA TYR A 17 -5.19 1.00 -38.86
C TYR A 17 -5.29 2.08 -37.77
N ASP A 18 -6.06 3.15 -38.02
CA ASP A 18 -6.22 4.24 -37.06
C ASP A 18 -6.90 3.77 -35.77
N GLN A 19 -7.91 2.90 -35.89
CA GLN A 19 -8.58 2.31 -34.73
C GLN A 19 -7.67 1.39 -33.93
N ILE A 20 -6.80 0.61 -34.59
CA ILE A 20 -5.78 -0.21 -33.91
C ILE A 20 -4.78 0.68 -33.18
N ARG A 21 -4.37 1.79 -33.80
CA ARG A 21 -3.46 2.75 -33.18
C ARG A 21 -4.08 3.41 -31.94
N GLU A 22 -5.33 3.85 -32.03
CA GLU A 22 -6.06 4.39 -30.87
C GLU A 22 -6.21 3.34 -29.76
N LEU A 23 -6.56 2.11 -30.11
CA LEU A 23 -6.63 0.99 -29.16
C LEU A 23 -5.28 0.77 -28.46
N TYR A 24 -4.18 0.80 -29.23
CA TYR A 24 -2.84 0.65 -28.69
C TYR A 24 -2.49 1.73 -27.66
N GLU A 25 -2.80 3.00 -27.94
CA GLU A 25 -2.55 4.10 -27.00
C GLU A 25 -3.36 3.92 -25.71
N VAL A 26 -4.65 3.58 -25.81
CA VAL A 26 -5.49 3.31 -24.63
C VAL A 26 -4.94 2.15 -23.79
N VAL A 27 -4.51 1.07 -24.44
CA VAL A 27 -3.90 -0.08 -23.77
C VAL A 27 -2.59 0.32 -23.09
N LEU A 28 -1.74 1.10 -23.76
CA LEU A 28 -0.50 1.61 -23.17
C LEU A 28 -0.76 2.49 -21.95
N GLU A 29 -1.72 3.40 -22.02
CA GLU A 29 -2.10 4.24 -20.88
C GLU A 29 -2.57 3.40 -19.70
N ARG A 30 -3.40 2.38 -19.97
CA ARG A 30 -3.88 1.48 -18.93
C ARG A 30 -2.72 0.70 -18.29
N ILE A 31 -1.79 0.20 -19.07
CA ILE A 31 -0.59 -0.50 -18.57
C ILE A 31 0.24 0.45 -17.69
N ARG A 32 0.50 1.69 -18.17
CA ARG A 32 1.25 2.70 -17.41
C ARG A 32 0.56 3.03 -16.09
N PHE A 33 -0.76 3.15 -16.08
CA PHE A 33 -1.55 3.38 -14.87
C PHE A 33 -1.42 2.23 -13.87
N LEU A 34 -1.59 0.98 -14.33
CA LEU A 34 -1.47 -0.20 -13.48
C LEU A 34 -0.07 -0.34 -12.90
N HIS A 35 0.97 -0.07 -13.70
CA HIS A 35 2.35 -0.08 -13.23
C HIS A 35 2.59 0.98 -12.14
N LYS A 36 2.09 2.22 -12.33
CA LYS A 36 2.16 3.25 -11.27
C LYS A 36 1.47 2.80 -9.98
N ALA A 37 0.28 2.20 -10.09
CA ALA A 37 -0.46 1.71 -8.93
C ALA A 37 0.31 0.60 -8.18
N LYS A 38 0.91 -0.34 -8.93
CA LYS A 38 1.73 -1.43 -8.38
C LYS A 38 2.98 -0.89 -7.68
N GLN A 39 3.67 0.07 -8.29
CA GLN A 39 4.81 0.76 -7.67
C GLN A 39 4.41 1.47 -6.37
N MET A 40 3.29 2.20 -6.38
CA MET A 40 2.79 2.88 -5.18
C MET A 40 2.44 1.89 -4.06
N ALA A 41 1.85 0.75 -4.40
CA ALA A 41 1.55 -0.31 -3.43
C ALA A 41 2.85 -0.90 -2.86
N ALA A 42 3.81 -1.28 -3.70
CA ALA A 42 5.10 -1.83 -3.26
C ALA A 42 5.87 -0.85 -2.35
N MET A 43 5.88 0.43 -2.70
CA MET A 43 6.51 1.48 -1.88
C MET A 43 5.88 1.64 -0.50
N ARG A 44 4.57 1.42 -0.34
CA ARG A 44 3.90 1.51 0.97
C ARG A 44 4.35 0.46 1.97
N HIS A 45 4.87 -0.66 1.49
CA HIS A 45 5.32 -1.77 2.34
C HIS A 45 6.78 -1.67 2.75
N LEU A 46 7.51 -0.67 2.23
CA LEU A 46 8.92 -0.43 2.49
C LEU A 46 9.08 0.86 3.30
N ASN A 47 10.00 0.83 4.24
CA ASN A 47 10.46 1.99 4.99
C ASN A 47 11.98 2.15 4.84
N LEU A 48 12.48 3.34 5.18
CA LEU A 48 13.91 3.55 5.36
C LEU A 48 14.45 2.59 6.43
N TYR A 49 15.64 2.07 6.18
CA TYR A 49 16.36 1.13 7.03
C TYR A 49 15.74 -0.28 7.18
N ASP A 50 14.66 -0.58 6.44
CA ASP A 50 14.12 -1.93 6.40
C ASP A 50 15.16 -2.93 5.87
N GLN A 51 15.21 -4.11 6.49
CA GLN A 51 15.94 -5.26 5.97
C GLN A 51 15.16 -5.85 4.80
N VAL A 52 15.84 -6.02 3.68
CA VAL A 52 15.23 -6.46 2.43
C VAL A 52 16.13 -7.45 1.71
N TYR A 53 15.52 -8.22 0.82
CA TYR A 53 16.27 -8.96 -0.19
C TYR A 53 15.69 -8.73 -1.57
N PHE A 54 16.51 -8.95 -2.58
CA PHE A 54 16.12 -8.93 -3.99
C PHE A 54 16.90 -10.02 -4.74
N GLU A 55 16.39 -10.42 -5.90
CA GLU A 55 17.03 -11.43 -6.75
C GLU A 55 17.57 -10.77 -8.01
N HIS A 56 18.82 -11.09 -8.36
CA HIS A 56 19.46 -10.65 -9.59
C HIS A 56 20.25 -11.81 -10.19
N HIS A 57 19.94 -12.17 -11.43
CA HIS A 57 20.53 -13.34 -12.12
C HIS A 57 20.43 -14.66 -11.33
N GLY A 58 19.32 -14.90 -10.62
CA GLY A 58 19.13 -16.12 -9.81
C GLY A 58 19.82 -16.09 -8.44
N ILE A 59 20.56 -15.02 -8.13
CA ILE A 59 21.27 -14.85 -6.87
C ILE A 59 20.47 -13.90 -5.98
N LYS A 60 20.23 -14.31 -4.73
CA LYS A 60 19.59 -13.46 -3.72
C LYS A 60 20.63 -12.58 -3.04
N TYR A 61 20.36 -11.28 -3.04
CA TYR A 61 21.15 -10.27 -2.34
C TYR A 61 20.35 -9.76 -1.16
N TYR A 62 21.00 -9.70 0.00
CA TYR A 62 20.41 -9.22 1.25
C TYR A 62 21.04 -7.87 1.58
N GLY A 63 20.21 -6.94 2.03
CA GLY A 63 20.67 -5.60 2.33
C GLY A 63 19.63 -4.78 3.06
N ARG A 64 19.93 -3.48 3.16
CA ARG A 64 19.11 -2.53 3.88
C ARG A 64 18.71 -1.39 2.98
N VAL A 65 17.45 -0.95 3.07
CA VAL A 65 16.99 0.26 2.39
C VAL A 65 17.69 1.48 3.00
N GLU A 66 18.45 2.20 2.19
CA GLU A 66 19.10 3.45 2.63
C GLU A 66 18.33 4.68 2.15
N ARG A 67 17.76 4.61 0.94
CA ARG A 67 17.02 5.72 0.35
C ARG A 67 15.80 5.22 -0.43
N MET A 68 14.72 5.97 -0.32
CA MET A 68 13.49 5.75 -1.10
C MET A 68 13.23 6.96 -1.99
N ASN A 69 13.26 6.77 -3.31
CA ASN A 69 12.78 7.74 -4.29
C ASN A 69 11.38 7.34 -4.77
N GLN A 70 10.69 8.20 -5.50
CA GLN A 70 9.32 7.93 -5.96
C GLN A 70 9.16 6.66 -6.82
N LYS A 71 10.22 6.21 -7.50
CA LYS A 71 10.19 5.06 -8.44
C LYS A 71 11.23 3.99 -8.14
N THR A 72 12.21 4.28 -7.29
CA THR A 72 13.37 3.42 -7.05
C THR A 72 13.77 3.47 -5.60
N VAL A 73 14.35 2.37 -5.12
CA VAL A 73 14.85 2.22 -3.77
C VAL A 73 16.35 1.93 -3.88
N SER A 74 17.14 2.66 -3.09
CA SER A 74 18.57 2.38 -2.92
C SER A 74 18.73 1.38 -1.78
N VAL A 75 19.33 0.23 -2.08
CA VAL A 75 19.64 -0.82 -1.11
C VAL A 75 21.15 -0.92 -0.96
N VAL A 76 21.62 -0.91 0.27
CA VAL A 76 23.01 -1.21 0.62
C VAL A 76 23.10 -2.70 0.91
N VAL A 77 23.90 -3.40 0.13
CA VAL A 77 24.23 -4.81 0.34
C VAL A 77 25.56 -4.86 1.10
N GLU A 78 25.68 -5.76 2.08
CA GLU A 78 26.92 -5.90 2.86
C GLU A 78 27.98 -6.70 2.09
N ASN A 79 27.59 -7.73 1.33
CA ASN A 79 28.52 -8.60 0.58
C ASN A 79 27.96 -9.00 -0.80
N PRO A 80 28.57 -8.57 -1.93
CA PRO A 80 29.61 -7.54 -2.02
C PRO A 80 29.08 -6.16 -1.59
N HIS A 81 29.90 -5.38 -0.90
CA HIS A 81 29.52 -4.05 -0.44
C HIS A 81 29.19 -3.13 -1.63
N GLY A 82 27.96 -2.63 -1.70
CA GLY A 82 27.55 -1.79 -2.81
C GLY A 82 26.13 -1.24 -2.71
N TYR A 83 25.87 -0.19 -3.49
CA TYR A 83 24.58 0.48 -3.59
C TYR A 83 23.84 0.03 -4.84
N TRP A 84 22.63 -0.48 -4.67
CA TRP A 84 21.79 -0.94 -5.75
C TRP A 84 20.54 -0.08 -5.88
N ARG A 85 20.25 0.40 -7.09
CA ARG A 85 18.98 1.06 -7.41
C ARG A 85 18.02 0.04 -8.00
N ILE A 86 16.99 -0.32 -7.24
CA ILE A 86 16.07 -1.38 -7.59
C ILE A 86 14.65 -0.81 -7.62
N ALA A 87 13.80 -1.28 -8.53
CA ALA A 87 12.39 -0.94 -8.49
C ALA A 87 11.74 -1.63 -7.27
N PRO A 88 10.87 -0.95 -6.51
CA PRO A 88 10.30 -1.47 -5.27
C PRO A 88 9.54 -2.79 -5.46
N GLU A 89 9.05 -3.08 -6.66
CA GLU A 89 8.36 -4.33 -6.99
C GLU A 89 9.25 -5.58 -6.96
N PHE A 90 10.57 -5.43 -7.03
CA PHE A 90 11.54 -6.53 -6.98
C PHE A 90 12.18 -6.69 -5.60
N ILE A 91 11.74 -5.91 -4.62
CA ILE A 91 12.29 -5.90 -3.26
C ILE A 91 11.28 -6.58 -2.35
N THR A 92 11.76 -7.54 -1.57
CA THR A 92 10.95 -8.19 -0.55
C THR A 92 11.46 -7.81 0.83
N LYS A 93 10.55 -7.32 1.68
CA LYS A 93 10.86 -7.01 3.07
C LYS A 93 11.04 -8.29 3.88
N ILE A 94 12.10 -8.33 4.69
CA ILE A 94 12.34 -9.40 5.65
C ILE A 94 11.55 -9.05 6.91
N LEU A 95 10.52 -9.85 7.21
CA LEU A 95 9.81 -9.74 8.48
C LEU A 95 10.66 -10.46 9.53
N VAL A 96 11.30 -9.69 10.40
CA VAL A 96 11.91 -10.26 11.60
C VAL A 96 10.76 -10.56 12.55
N SER A 97 10.33 -11.81 12.63
CA SER A 97 9.50 -12.26 13.74
C SER A 97 10.36 -12.21 15.00
N GLU A 98 9.96 -11.39 15.97
CA GLU A 98 10.54 -11.38 17.31
C GLU A 98 10.16 -12.69 18.03
N GLU A 99 10.75 -13.81 17.61
CA GLU A 99 10.66 -15.09 18.32
C GLU A 99 12.06 -15.52 18.71
N GLN A 100 12.55 -14.98 19.83
CA GLN A 100 13.40 -15.62 20.85
C GLN A 100 13.71 -14.59 21.95
N ASN A 101 12.74 -14.35 22.84
CA ASN A 101 13.07 -13.94 24.21
C ASN A 101 12.21 -14.76 25.18
N SER A 102 12.67 -15.99 25.45
CA SER A 102 12.10 -16.84 26.48
C SER A 102 12.38 -16.25 27.85
N ASN A 103 11.39 -15.59 28.43
CA ASN A 103 10.98 -15.84 29.82
C ASN A 103 9.57 -15.27 30.10
N SER A 104 8.61 -16.18 30.28
CA SER A 104 7.31 -16.08 31.00
C SER A 104 6.38 -14.90 30.64
N VAL A 105 5.15 -15.08 30.16
CA VAL A 105 4.04 -15.84 30.75
C VAL A 105 2.99 -16.14 29.65
N GLU A 106 2.45 -17.35 29.65
CA GLU A 106 1.30 -17.76 28.84
C GLU A 106 0.02 -16.98 29.20
N VAL A 107 -0.71 -16.47 28.20
CA VAL A 107 -2.15 -16.75 28.09
C VAL A 107 -2.52 -16.86 26.60
N ASN A 108 -2.98 -18.04 26.22
CA ASN A 108 -3.67 -18.30 24.96
C ASN A 108 -4.97 -17.49 24.88
N GLU A 109 -5.20 -16.79 23.76
CA GLU A 109 -6.55 -16.76 23.19
C GLU A 109 -6.47 -16.89 21.66
N PHE A 110 -7.25 -17.84 21.19
CA PHE A 110 -7.25 -18.49 19.89
C PHE A 110 -8.20 -17.76 18.92
N LEU A 111 -7.94 -17.88 17.60
CA LEU A 111 -8.80 -17.57 16.43
C LEU A 111 -9.01 -16.11 15.96
N LEU A 112 -8.44 -15.81 14.79
CA LEU A 112 -9.03 -14.94 13.75
C LEU A 112 -10.46 -15.44 13.39
N PRO A 113 -11.46 -14.63 12.95
CA PRO A 113 -11.30 -13.54 11.97
C PRO A 113 -12.25 -12.31 12.09
N LYS A 114 -11.86 -11.23 11.39
CA LYS A 114 -12.65 -10.12 10.77
C LYS A 114 -13.88 -9.54 11.51
N VAL A 115 -13.95 -8.20 11.59
CA VAL A 115 -15.04 -7.34 11.03
C VAL A 115 -14.95 -5.89 11.58
N GLU A 116 -15.23 -4.93 10.68
CA GLU A 116 -15.64 -3.53 10.89
C GLU A 116 -14.63 -2.44 11.33
N SER A 117 -13.91 -1.91 10.34
CA SER A 117 -13.26 -0.60 10.38
C SER A 117 -14.22 0.61 10.30
N ASP A 118 -15.54 0.42 10.41
CA ASP A 118 -16.55 1.49 10.30
C ASP A 118 -16.89 2.19 11.64
N GLN A 119 -16.39 1.69 12.78
CA GLN A 119 -16.70 2.25 14.11
C GLN A 119 -15.91 3.53 14.46
N LEU A 120 -14.85 3.88 13.73
CA LEU A 120 -14.03 5.07 14.03
C LEU A 120 -14.58 6.38 13.45
N ARG A 121 -15.59 6.34 12.55
CA ARG A 121 -16.20 7.55 11.98
C ARG A 121 -17.38 8.11 12.77
N THR A 122 -18.03 7.31 13.61
CA THR A 122 -19.27 7.73 14.30
C THR A 122 -19.02 8.41 15.65
N ASN A 123 -17.88 8.17 16.30
CA ASN A 123 -17.57 8.74 17.62
C ASN A 123 -17.09 10.20 17.56
N ALA A 124 -16.42 10.62 16.48
CA ALA A 124 -15.99 12.01 16.29
C ALA A 124 -17.18 12.99 16.06
N LEU A 125 -18.28 12.50 15.48
CA LEU A 125 -19.47 13.32 15.19
C LEU A 125 -20.37 13.51 16.43
N LYS A 126 -20.39 12.54 17.36
CA LYS A 126 -21.12 12.61 18.63
C LYS A 126 -20.50 13.64 19.60
N HIS A 127 -19.17 13.71 19.69
CA HIS A 127 -18.49 14.69 20.54
C HIS A 127 -18.66 16.16 20.10
N ARG A 128 -18.79 16.43 18.79
CA ARG A 128 -19.03 17.79 18.27
C ARG A 128 -20.45 18.29 18.54
N LYS A 129 -21.47 17.43 18.46
CA LYS A 129 -22.87 17.80 18.75
C LYS A 129 -23.10 18.07 20.25
N ALA A 130 -22.49 17.29 21.14
CA ALA A 130 -22.60 17.49 22.59
C ALA A 130 -21.97 18.81 23.10
N LYS A 131 -20.88 19.28 22.47
CA LYS A 131 -20.26 20.58 22.81
C LYS A 131 -21.12 21.78 22.36
N LYS A 132 -21.88 21.68 21.27
CA LYS A 132 -22.77 22.75 20.79
C LYS A 132 -23.98 22.93 21.72
N GLN A 133 -24.59 21.83 22.14
CA GLN A 133 -25.78 21.85 23.01
C GLN A 133 -25.49 22.35 24.43
N LYS A 134 -24.31 22.07 24.98
CA LYS A 134 -23.87 22.64 26.27
C LYS A 134 -23.65 24.15 26.22
N ARG A 135 -23.24 24.72 25.07
CA ARG A 135 -23.07 26.17 24.88
C ARG A 135 -24.42 26.89 24.79
N GLU A 136 -25.40 26.32 24.09
CA GLU A 136 -26.75 26.90 23.97
C GLU A 136 -27.53 26.88 25.29
N ASN A 137 -27.44 25.80 26.07
CA ASN A 137 -28.10 25.74 27.39
C ASN A 137 -27.48 26.71 28.41
N LYS A 138 -26.17 27.00 28.32
CA LYS A 138 -25.52 28.00 29.18
C LYS A 138 -25.96 29.43 28.87
N GLN A 139 -26.25 29.74 27.60
CA GLN A 139 -26.78 31.06 27.19
C GLN A 139 -28.24 31.27 27.59
N ARG A 140 -29.07 30.22 27.53
CA ARG A 140 -30.48 30.29 27.96
C ARG A 140 -30.63 30.48 29.48
N LYS A 141 -29.77 29.87 30.30
CA LYS A 141 -29.78 30.09 31.76
C LYS A 141 -29.33 31.51 32.16
N LYS A 142 -28.43 32.15 31.40
CA LYS A 142 -28.00 33.54 31.65
C LYS A 142 -29.05 34.61 31.30
N LYS A 143 -30.06 34.28 30.49
CA LYS A 143 -31.16 35.17 30.10
C LYS A 143 -32.39 35.08 31.01
N ARG A 144 -32.44 34.13 31.95
CA ARG A 144 -33.56 33.94 32.89
C ARG A 144 -33.28 34.46 34.31
N SER A 145 -32.10 35.05 34.53
CA SER A 145 -31.68 35.62 35.83
C SER A 145 -31.45 37.14 35.75
N ARG A 146 -32.14 37.83 34.84
CA ARG A 146 -32.22 39.29 34.73
C ARG A 146 -33.66 39.68 34.54
#